data_AF-A0A2S6UFW5-F1
#
_entry.id   AF-A0A2S6UFW5-F1
#
_cell.length_a   1.000
_cell.length_b   1.000
_cell.length_c   1.000
_cell.angle_alpha   90.00
_cell.angle_beta   90.00
_cell.angle_gamma   90.00
#
_symmetry.space_group_name_H-M   'P 1'
#
loop_
_entity.id
_entity.type
_entity.pdbx_description
1 polymer ?
#
loop_
_entity_poly.entity_id
_entity_poly.type
_entity_poly.pdbx_seq_one_letter_code
_entity_poly.pdbx_strand_id
1 'polypeptide(L)'
;ERTAGSQIRRFLILNKELDADDGELTRTRKVRRGFVADRYAKLIDALFSDLTHCEIETQVTFADGRTDTVKADLELRTLPAPSREAGAATRPAAE
;
A
#
# COMPACT_ATOMS: atom_id res chain seq x y z
N GLU A 1 16.83 7.87 -13.22
CA GLU A 1 15.86 7.27 -14.16
C GLU A 1 14.47 7.78 -13.79
N ARG A 2 13.70 8.38 -14.71
CA ARG A 2 12.38 8.95 -14.39
C ARG A 2 11.31 7.88 -14.60
N THR A 3 10.62 7.49 -13.53
CA THR A 3 9.49 6.55 -13.51
C THR A 3 8.21 7.14 -14.14
N ALA A 4 8.34 7.90 -15.23
CA ALA A 4 7.21 8.56 -15.89
C ALA A 4 6.15 7.56 -16.39
N GLY A 5 6.53 6.31 -16.65
CA GLY A 5 5.60 5.22 -17.02
C GLY A 5 4.97 4.47 -15.84
N SER A 6 5.49 4.60 -14.61
CA SER A 6 4.97 3.89 -13.44
C SER A 6 4.42 4.89 -12.43
N GLN A 7 3.17 5.26 -12.63
CA GLN A 7 2.44 6.18 -11.77
C GLN A 7 1.44 5.38 -10.90
N ILE A 8 1.40 5.69 -9.61
CA ILE A 8 0.42 5.10 -8.70
C ILE A 8 -0.96 5.64 -9.08
N ARG A 9 -1.91 4.74 -9.38
CA ARG A 9 -3.29 5.10 -9.73
C ARG A 9 -4.23 5.05 -8.54
N ARG A 10 -4.04 4.06 -7.67
CA ARG A 10 -4.87 3.84 -6.49
C ARG A 10 -4.03 3.25 -5.38
N PHE A 11 -4.27 3.67 -4.16
CA PHE A 11 -3.59 3.16 -2.97
C PHE A 11 -4.48 3.29 -1.73
N LEU A 12 -4.09 2.58 -0.68
CA LEU A 12 -4.59 2.73 0.67
C LEU A 12 -3.39 2.67 1.62
N ILE A 13 -3.58 3.14 2.85
CA ILE A 13 -2.57 3.07 3.91
C ILE A 13 -3.05 2.04 4.93
N LEU A 14 -2.19 1.07 5.25
CA LEU A 14 -2.51 0.06 6.25
C LEU A 14 -2.47 0.66 7.66
N ASN A 15 -3.34 0.19 8.54
CA ASN A 15 -3.37 0.59 9.96
C ASN A 15 -2.26 -0.06 10.81
N LYS A 16 -1.48 -0.97 10.22
CA LYS A 16 -0.26 -1.54 10.80
C LYS A 16 0.81 -1.68 9.73
N GLU A 17 2.06 -1.71 10.15
CA GLU A 17 3.19 -2.08 9.29
C GLU A 17 3.19 -3.59 9.01
N LEU A 18 3.79 -3.99 7.88
CA LEU A 18 4.00 -5.40 7.60
C LEU A 18 5.17 -5.92 8.44
N ASP A 19 4.99 -7.08 9.08
CA ASP A 19 5.97 -7.63 10.01
C ASP A 19 6.50 -9.01 9.58
N ALA A 20 7.76 -9.29 9.92
CA ALA A 20 8.38 -10.59 9.67
C ALA A 20 7.93 -11.67 10.66
N ASP A 21 7.58 -11.29 11.90
CA ASP A 21 7.10 -12.18 12.95
C ASP A 21 5.66 -12.65 12.66
N ASP A 22 4.86 -11.80 12.02
CA ASP A 22 3.53 -12.16 11.51
C ASP A 22 3.58 -12.95 10.18
N GLY A 23 4.77 -13.16 9.61
CA GLY A 23 4.97 -13.92 8.38
C GLY A 23 4.63 -13.16 7.10
N GLU A 24 4.41 -11.86 7.16
CA GLU A 24 4.12 -10.99 6.01
C GLU A 24 5.40 -10.62 5.26
N LEU A 25 6.50 -10.48 6.00
CA LEU A 25 7.84 -10.24 5.47
C LEU A 25 8.80 -11.42 5.73
N THR A 26 9.90 -11.48 4.98
CA THR A 26 11.10 -12.21 5.40
C THR A 26 11.84 -11.40 6.45
N ARG A 27 12.75 -12.04 7.22
CA ARG A 27 13.66 -11.32 8.13
C ARG A 27 14.50 -10.23 7.45
N THR A 28 14.70 -10.34 6.13
CA THR A 28 15.38 -9.35 5.28
C THR A 28 14.43 -8.31 4.66
N ARG A 29 13.19 -8.20 5.16
CA ARG A 29 12.13 -7.28 4.71
C ARG A 29 11.64 -7.47 3.27
N LYS A 30 11.74 -8.69 2.72
CA LYS A 30 11.10 -9.03 1.44
C LYS A 30 9.65 -9.42 1.68
N VAL A 31 8.73 -8.89 0.88
CA VAL A 31 7.29 -9.23 0.96
C VAL A 31 7.06 -10.69 0.57
N ARG A 32 6.38 -11.44 1.43
CA ARG A 32 5.91 -12.81 1.14
C ARG A 32 4.56 -12.73 0.42
N ARG A 33 4.63 -12.54 -0.90
CA ARG A 33 3.46 -12.22 -1.74
C ARG A 33 2.27 -13.15 -1.59
N GLY A 34 2.46 -14.48 -1.51
CA GLY A 34 1.35 -15.42 -1.34
C GLY A 34 0.61 -15.21 -0.02
N PHE A 35 1.35 -15.14 1.08
CA PHE A 35 0.78 -14.90 2.42
C PHE A 35 0.06 -13.55 2.51
N VAL A 36 0.68 -12.50 1.96
CA VAL A 36 0.07 -11.16 1.92
C VAL A 36 -1.17 -11.14 1.01
N ALA A 37 -1.15 -11.81 -0.13
CA ALA A 37 -2.29 -11.90 -1.04
C ALA A 37 -3.49 -12.57 -0.37
N ASP A 38 -3.27 -13.66 0.37
CA ASP A 38 -4.35 -14.37 1.06
C ASP A 38 -4.89 -13.56 2.25
N ARG A 39 -4.00 -13.03 3.10
CA ARG A 39 -4.38 -12.28 4.32
C ARG A 39 -5.09 -10.97 4.00
N TYR A 40 -4.69 -10.29 2.93
CA TYR A 40 -5.21 -8.98 2.53
C TYR A 40 -6.09 -9.04 1.28
N ALA A 41 -6.58 -10.22 0.89
CA ALA A 41 -7.37 -10.43 -0.32
C ALA A 41 -8.48 -9.39 -0.47
N LYS A 42 -9.27 -9.16 0.59
CA LYS A 42 -10.36 -8.17 0.62
C LYS A 42 -9.88 -6.74 0.28
N LEU A 43 -8.74 -6.31 0.81
CA LEU A 43 -8.19 -4.98 0.53
C LEU A 43 -7.63 -4.89 -0.89
N ILE A 44 -7.00 -5.96 -1.38
CA ILE A 44 -6.47 -6.05 -2.74
C ILE A 44 -7.62 -6.00 -3.74
N ASP A 45 -8.68 -6.76 -3.52
CA ASP A 45 -9.88 -6.73 -4.37
C ASP A 45 -10.52 -5.33 -4.35
N ALA A 46 -10.58 -4.69 -3.18
CA ALA A 46 -11.09 -3.32 -3.06
C ALA A 46 -10.28 -2.33 -3.92
N LEU A 47 -8.95 -2.48 -4.00
CA LEU A 47 -8.08 -1.64 -4.84
C LEU A 47 -8.36 -1.78 -6.35
N PHE A 48 -8.97 -2.88 -6.78
CA PHE A 48 -9.37 -3.10 -8.18
C PHE A 48 -10.88 -2.90 -8.40
N SER A 49 -11.60 -2.42 -7.39
CA SER A 49 -13.03 -2.13 -7.43
C SER A 49 -13.30 -0.62 -7.42
N ASP A 50 -14.59 -0.26 -7.46
CA ASP A 50 -15.05 1.12 -7.32
C ASP A 50 -15.26 1.57 -5.86
N LEU A 51 -14.95 0.72 -4.88
CA LEU A 51 -15.13 1.02 -3.44
C LEU A 51 -14.22 2.14 -2.95
N THR A 52 -14.76 3.11 -2.22
CA THR A 52 -13.98 4.21 -1.63
C THR A 52 -13.47 3.91 -0.22
N HIS A 53 -14.07 2.94 0.47
CA HIS A 53 -13.71 2.51 1.82
C HIS A 53 -13.74 0.99 1.91
N CYS A 54 -12.91 0.43 2.79
CA CYS A 54 -12.93 -1.00 3.09
C CYS A 54 -12.53 -1.26 4.54
N GLU A 55 -13.40 -2.01 5.23
CA GLU A 55 -13.11 -2.49 6.58
C GLU A 55 -12.17 -3.69 6.54
N ILE A 56 -11.15 -3.67 7.40
CA ILE A 56 -10.30 -4.82 7.69
C ILE A 56 -10.25 -5.08 9.20
N GLU A 57 -10.19 -6.36 9.53
CA GLU A 57 -9.92 -6.84 10.86
C GLU A 57 -8.55 -7.52 10.83
N THR A 58 -7.57 -6.93 11.53
CA THR A 58 -6.18 -7.42 11.53
C THR A 58 -5.78 -7.84 12.93
N GLN A 59 -5.34 -9.09 13.07
CA GLN A 59 -4.69 -9.56 14.29
C GLN A 59 -3.30 -8.92 14.42
N VAL A 60 -3.05 -8.26 15.54
CA VAL A 60 -1.79 -7.65 15.94
C VAL A 60 -1.20 -8.48 17.06
N THR A 61 0.05 -8.91 16.88
CA THR A 61 0.82 -9.61 17.92
C THR A 61 1.67 -8.59 18.67
N PHE A 62 1.44 -8.44 19.97
CA PHE A 62 2.24 -7.58 20.83
C PHE A 62 3.52 -8.28 21.28
N ALA A 63 4.53 -7.48 21.68
CA ALA A 63 5.82 -7.98 22.14
C ALA A 63 5.73 -8.87 23.40
N ASP A 64 4.63 -8.80 24.14
CA ASP A 64 4.34 -9.65 25.29
C ASP A 64 3.67 -10.99 24.91
N GLY A 65 3.49 -11.25 23.61
CA GLY A 65 2.87 -12.45 23.06
C GLY A 65 1.33 -12.42 23.03
N ARG A 66 0.70 -11.32 23.47
CA ARG A 66 -0.75 -11.17 23.34
C ARG A 66 -1.10 -10.91 21.89
N THR A 67 -2.22 -11.48 21.46
CA THR A 67 -2.83 -11.12 20.18
C THR A 67 -4.10 -10.33 20.45
N ASP A 68 -4.25 -9.22 19.76
CA ASP A 68 -5.46 -8.42 19.79
C ASP A 68 -5.90 -8.14 18.36
N THR A 69 -7.16 -7.80 18.20
CA THR A 69 -7.77 -7.66 16.89
C THR A 69 -8.16 -6.22 16.66
N VAL A 70 -7.47 -5.58 15.73
CA VAL A 70 -7.70 -4.18 15.39
C VAL A 70 -8.61 -4.13 14.17
N LYS A 71 -9.80 -3.54 14.35
CA LYS A 71 -10.71 -3.18 13.26
C LYS A 71 -10.37 -1.77 12.79
N ALA A 72 -10.24 -1.62 11.48
CA ALA A 72 -10.01 -0.32 10.85
C ALA A 72 -10.85 -0.21 9.58
N ASP A 73 -11.42 0.96 9.36
CA ASP A 73 -11.98 1.36 8.08
C ASP A 73 -10.91 2.13 7.30
N LEU A 74 -10.54 1.61 6.13
CA LEU A 74 -9.45 2.15 5.32
C LEU A 74 -10.00 2.86 4.09
N GLU A 75 -9.61 4.12 3.91
CA GLU A 75 -9.94 4.90 2.72
C GLU A 75 -9.07 4.47 1.52
N LEU A 76 -9.71 4.24 0.38
CA LEU A 76 -9.07 4.00 -0.91
C LEU A 76 -8.97 5.30 -1.69
N ARG A 77 -7.75 5.77 -1.94
CA ARG A 77 -7.49 6.99 -2.70
C ARG A 77 -7.12 6.69 -4.13
N THR A 78 -7.86 7.31 -5.05
CA THR A 78 -7.58 7.27 -6.49
C THR A 78 -6.96 8.58 -6.92
N LEU A 79 -5.84 8.50 -7.63
CA LEU A 79 -5.16 9.65 -8.20
C LEU A 79 -5.61 9.88 -9.65
N PRO A 80 -5.74 11.15 -10.07
CA PRO A 80 -6.04 11.47 -11.46
C PRO A 80 -4.95 10.94 -12.39
N ALA A 81 -5.28 10.80 -13.68
CA ALA A 81 -4.27 10.44 -14.67
C ALA A 81 -3.11 11.45 -14.63
N PRO A 82 -1.86 10.97 -14.70
CA PRO A 82 -0.72 11.86 -14.73
C PRO A 82 -0.86 12.78 -15.95
N SER A 83 -0.95 14.08 -15.72
CA SER A 83 -0.86 15.05 -16.80
C SER A 83 0.56 14.94 -17.36
N ARG A 84 0.66 14.73 -18.67
CA ARG A 84 1.92 14.47 -19.37
C ARG A 84 2.88 15.69 -19.37
N GLU A 85 2.49 16.78 -18.72
CA GLU A 85 3.11 18.10 -18.78
C GLU A 85 4.11 18.39 -17.65
N ALA A 86 4.16 17.59 -16.57
CA ALA A 86 5.05 17.85 -15.42
C ALA A 86 6.56 17.58 -15.67
N GLY A 87 6.97 17.41 -16.93
CA GLY A 87 8.35 17.11 -17.33
C GLY A 87 9.05 18.18 -18.17
N ALA A 88 8.40 19.29 -18.54
CA ALA A 88 8.91 20.22 -19.56
C ALA A 88 9.42 21.59 -19.06
N ALA A 89 9.42 21.89 -17.76
CA ALA A 89 10.03 23.09 -17.18
C ALA A 89 10.95 22.64 -16.03
N THR A 90 12.25 22.89 -15.97
CA THR A 90 13.04 24.06 -16.36
C THR A 90 14.46 23.57 -16.66
N ARG A 91 15.01 23.81 -17.86
CA ARG A 91 16.46 23.88 -18.04
C ARG A 91 16.85 25.34 -17.74
N PRO A 92 17.78 25.66 -16.83
CA PRO A 92 18.34 26.99 -16.83
C PRO A 92 19.14 27.14 -18.13
N ALA A 93 18.89 28.24 -18.85
CA ALA A 93 19.76 28.66 -19.94
C ALA A 93 21.16 28.84 -19.35
N ALA A 94 22.14 28.17 -19.97
CA ALA A 94 23.55 28.43 -19.69
C ALA A 94 23.90 29.80 -20.25
N GLU A 95 24.48 30.64 -19.41
CA GLU A 95 25.42 31.71 -19.78
C GLU A 95 26.76 31.36 -19.14
#